data_AF-A0A0M2UCJ0-F1
#
_entry.id   AF-A0A0M2UCJ0-F1
#
_cell.length_a   1.000
_cell.length_b   1.000
_cell.length_c   1.000
_cell.angle_alpha   90.00
_cell.angle_beta   90.00
_cell.angle_gamma   90.00
#
_symmetry.space_group_name_H-M   'P 1'
#
loop_
_entity.id
_entity.type
_entity.pdbx_description
1 polymer ?
#
loop_
_entity_poly.entity_id
_entity_poly.type
_entity_poly.pdbx_seq_one_letter_code
_entity_poly.pdbx_strand_id
1 'polypeptide(L)' 'MGGITNATDAVEFFLAGASAVTVGMYNFVEPAAAVRVIEGLRDYLKRHRIPGVGQLVGALTTG' A
#
# COMPACT_ATOMS: atom_id res chain seq x y z
N MET A 1 13.42 -0.98 0.02
CA MET A 1 12.30 -0.97 -0.94
C MET A 1 11.67 0.40 -0.93
N GLY A 2 11.45 0.99 -2.10
CA GLY A 2 10.93 2.35 -2.30
C GLY A 2 10.33 2.46 -3.70
N GLY A 3 9.61 3.54 -3.97
CA GLY A 3 8.83 3.70 -5.22
C GLY A 3 7.32 3.70 -5.01
N ILE A 4 6.85 3.67 -3.75
CA ILE A 4 5.43 3.86 -3.43
C ILE A 4 5.09 5.34 -3.59
N THR A 5 4.23 5.62 -4.56
CA THR A 5 3.76 6.98 -4.86
C THR A 5 2.27 7.15 -4.55
N ASN A 6 1.53 6.04 -4.51
CA ASN A 6 0.09 6.01 -4.28
C ASN A 6 -0.33 4.72 -3.52
N ALA A 7 -1.61 4.64 -3.16
CA ALA A 7 -2.15 3.51 -2.39
C ALA A 7 -2.20 2.19 -3.17
N THR A 8 -2.37 2.24 -4.50
CA THR A 8 -2.36 1.04 -5.35
C THR A 8 -0.99 0.39 -5.32
N ASP A 9 0.09 1.18 -5.44
CA ASP A 9 1.46 0.66 -5.33
C ASP A 9 1.64 -0.07 -3.98
N ALA A 10 1.18 0.54 -2.88
CA ALA A 10 1.26 -0.08 -1.56
C ALA A 10 0.52 -1.42 -1.51
N VAL A 11 -0.71 -1.48 -2.02
CA VAL A 11 -1.51 -2.71 -2.11
C VAL A 11 -0.78 -3.79 -2.91
N GLU A 12 -0.26 -3.45 -4.09
CA GLU A 12 0.48 -4.40 -4.94
C GLU A 12 1.71 -4.98 -4.24
N PHE A 13 2.48 -4.13 -3.54
CA PHE A 13 3.63 -4.59 -2.77
C PHE A 13 3.22 -5.54 -1.64
N PHE A 14 2.13 -5.27 -0.93
CA PHE A 14 1.60 -6.20 0.06
C PHE A 14 1.17 -7.51 -0.61
N LEU A 15 0.39 -7.45 -1.69
CA LEU A 15 -0.03 -8.63 -2.47
C LEU A 15 1.15 -9.49 -2.92
N ALA A 16 2.25 -8.86 -3.34
CA ALA A 16 3.50 -9.52 -3.73
C ALA A 16 4.30 -10.12 -2.56
N GLY A 17 3.88 -9.91 -1.31
CA GLY A 17 4.47 -10.52 -0.11
C GLY A 17 5.27 -9.56 0.77
N ALA A 18 5.29 -8.25 0.51
CA ALA A 18 5.94 -7.31 1.41
C ALA A 18 5.19 -7.24 2.75
N SER A 19 5.92 -7.30 3.87
CA SER A 19 5.33 -7.09 5.20
C SER A 19 5.22 -5.61 5.58
N ALA A 20 5.97 -4.74 4.90
CA ALA A 20 5.98 -3.30 5.10
C ALA A 20 6.42 -2.59 3.81
N VAL A 21 5.98 -1.34 3.64
CA VAL A 21 6.33 -0.49 2.50
C VAL A 21 6.73 0.91 2.99
N THR A 22 7.58 1.60 2.24
CA THR A 22 8.10 2.92 2.61
C THR A 22 7.76 3.97 1.55
N VAL A 23 7.20 5.09 1.99
CA VAL A 23 7.00 6.31 1.18
C VAL A 23 8.04 7.33 1.65
N GLY A 24 9.08 7.56 0.84
CA GLY A 24 10.19 8.43 1.20
C GLY A 24 10.44 9.52 0.16
N MET A 25 10.92 9.11 -1.02
CA MET A 25 11.30 10.04 -2.09
C MET A 25 10.12 10.93 -2.54
N TYR A 26 8.92 10.37 -2.63
CA TYR A 26 7.76 11.13 -3.10
C TYR A 26 7.29 12.21 -2.10
N ASN A 27 7.67 12.13 -0.82
CA ASN A 27 7.37 13.19 0.14
C ASN A 27 8.08 14.51 -0.18
N PHE A 28 9.21 14.48 -0.91
CA PHE A 28 9.89 15.70 -1.35
C PHE A 28 9.15 16.42 -2.48
N VAL A 29 8.30 15.70 -3.23
CA VAL A 29 7.43 16.26 -4.27
C VAL A 29 6.09 16.68 -3.66
N GLU A 30 5.51 15.82 -2.83
CA GLU A 30 4.24 16.04 -2.14
C GLU A 30 4.41 15.67 -0.65
N PRO A 31 4.57 16.64 0.27
CA PRO A 31 4.78 16.38 1.70
C PRO A 31 3.69 15.51 2.35
N ALA A 32 2.46 15.57 1.86
CA ALA A 32 1.35 14.77 2.37
C ALA A 32 1.24 13.37 1.73
N ALA A 33 2.19 12.97 0.87
CA ALA A 33 2.12 11.71 0.12
C ALA A 33 1.92 10.49 1.04
N ALA A 34 2.68 10.38 2.12
CA ALA A 34 2.52 9.29 3.08
C ALA A 34 1.10 9.22 3.68
N VAL A 35 0.50 10.37 4.02
CA VAL A 35 -0.87 10.45 4.56
C VAL A 35 -1.88 10.01 3.52
N ARG A 36 -1.76 10.53 2.29
CA ARG A 36 -2.64 10.16 1.16
C ARG A 36 -2.58 8.66 0.85
N VAL A 37 -1.39 8.05 0.91
CA VAL A 37 -1.21 6.61 0.72
C VAL A 37 -1.94 5.83 1.83
N ILE A 38 -1.81 6.25 3.09
CA ILE A 38 -2.49 5.61 4.23
C ILE A 38 -4.02 5.71 4.10
N GLU A 39 -4.55 6.87 3.70
CA GLU A 39 -5.99 7.06 3.49
C GLU A 39 -6.52 6.21 2.34
N GLY A 40 -5.85 6.22 1.19
CA GLY A 40 -6.23 5.40 0.05
C GLY A 40 -6.15 3.90 0.37
N LEU A 41 -5.17 3.47 1.17
CA LEU A 41 -5.07 2.08 1.63
C LEU A 41 -6.23 1.72 2.56
N ARG A 42 -6.59 2.58 3.52
CA ARG A 42 -7.76 2.37 4.39
C ARG A 42 -9.05 2.26 3.58
N ASP A 43 -9.22 3.12 2.58
CA ASP A 43 -10.41 3.10 1.72
C ASP A 43 -10.45 1.87 0.82
N TYR A 44 -9.31 1.41 0.31
CA TYR A 44 -9.20 0.12 -0.36
C TYR A 44 -9.67 -1.02 0.56
N LEU A 45 -9.12 -1.13 1.76
CA LEU A 45 -9.49 -2.18 2.72
C LEU A 45 -11.00 -2.16 3.03
N LYS A 46 -11.58 -0.98 3.27
CA LYS A 46 -13.02 -0.82 3.50
C LYS A 46 -13.86 -1.27 2.30
N ARG A 47 -13.53 -0.81 1.08
CA ARG A 47 -14.27 -1.16 -0.14
C ARG A 47 -14.27 -2.66 -0.41
N HIS A 48 -13.17 -3.33 -0.08
CA HIS A 48 -13.02 -4.77 -0.26
C HIS A 48 -13.42 -5.60 0.97
N ARG A 49 -13.90 -4.96 2.05
CA ARG A 49 -14.25 -5.60 3.34
C ARG A 49 -13.10 -6.43 3.92
N ILE A 50 -11.87 -5.95 3.73
CA ILE A 50 -10.66 -6.59 4.24
C ILE A 50 -10.39 -5.99 5.63
N PRO A 51 -10.32 -6.80 6.70
CA PRO A 51 -10.21 -6.31 8.07
C PRO A 51 -8.84 -5.68 8.38
N GLY A 52 -7.81 -5.96 7.58
CA GLY A 52 -6.50 -5.35 7.77
C GLY A 52 -5.50 -5.72 6.68
N VAL A 53 -4.41 -4.94 6.60
CA VAL A 53 -3.38 -5.08 5.58
C VAL A 53 -2.68 -6.44 5.58
N GLY A 54 -2.64 -7.13 6.72
CA GLY A 54 -2.05 -8.46 6.83
C GLY A 54 -2.71 -9.52 5.94
N GLN A 55 -3.98 -9.33 5.57
CA GLN A 55 -4.70 -10.20 4.64
C GLN A 55 -4.28 -10.01 3.17
N LEU A 56 -3.58 -8.92 2.87
CA LEU A 56 -3.01 -8.69 1.55
C LEU A 56 -1.65 -9.37 1.39
N VAL A 57 -0.90 -9.55 2.49
CA VAL A 57 0.49 -10.02 2.44
C VAL A 57 0.58 -11.40 1.78
N GLY A 58 1.17 -11.44 0.58
CA GLY A 58 1.38 -12.68 -0.18
C GLY A 58 0.11 -13.32 -0.72
N ALA A 59 -1.00 -12.58 -0.81
CA ALA A 59 -2.27 -13.09 -1.31
C ALA A 59 -2.27 -13.26 -2.86
N LEU A 60 -1.30 -12.69 -3.57
CA LEU A 60 -1.15 -12.90 -5.01
C LEU A 60 -0.63 -14.31 -5.30
N THR A 61 -1.47 -15.15 -5.90
CA THR A 61 -1.06 -16.47 -6.40
C THR A 61 -0.94 -16.41 -7.92
N THR A 62 0.28 -16.56 -8.44
CA THR A 62 0.50 -16.83 -9.87
C THR A 62 0.46 -18.35 -10.07
N GLY A 63 -0.68 -18.84 -10.55
CA GLY A 63 -0.83 -20.21 -11.05
C GLY A 63 -0.37 -20.34 -12.50
#